data_AF-A0A6B2EFY2-F1
#
_entry.id   AF-A0A6B2EFY2-F1
#
_cell.length_a   1.000
_cell.length_b   1.000
_cell.length_c   1.000
_cell.angle_alpha   90.00
_cell.angle_beta   90.00
_cell.angle_gamma   90.00
#
_symmetry.space_group_name_H-M   'P 1'
#
loop_
_entity.id
_entity.type
_entity.pdbx_description
1 polymer ?
#
loop_
_entity_poly.entity_id
_entity_poly.type
_entity_poly.pdbx_seq_one_letter_code
_entity_poly.pdbx_strand_id
1 'polypeptide(L)'
;MVWAGFAMIIVASYTANLAAFLVLERPKTKLSGINDARLRNTMENLTCATVKGSAVDMYFRRQVELSNMYRTMEANNYASAETAIQDVKDGKLMAFIWDSSRLEYEAAKDCELVTAGEL
;
A
#
# COMPACT_ATOMS: atom_id res chain seq x y z
N MET A 1 -28.15 -28.14 35.73
CA MET A 1 -27.39 -28.43 34.49
C MET A 1 -27.65 -27.39 33.38
N VAL A 2 -28.90 -26.97 33.16
CA VAL A 2 -29.26 -25.98 32.11
C VAL A 2 -28.53 -24.63 32.25
N TRP A 3 -28.32 -24.15 33.49
CA TRP A 3 -27.63 -22.88 33.76
C TRP A 3 -26.16 -22.86 33.31
N ALA A 4 -25.44 -23.98 33.46
CA ALA A 4 -24.06 -24.12 33.02
C ALA A 4 -23.95 -24.19 31.48
N GLY A 5 -24.93 -24.83 30.83
CA GLY A 5 -25.02 -24.85 29.37
C GLY A 5 -25.27 -23.45 28.79
N PHE A 6 -26.16 -22.67 29.41
CA PHE A 6 -26.42 -21.29 28.99
C PHE A 6 -25.20 -20.38 29.14
N ALA A 7 -24.47 -20.48 30.26
CA ALA A 7 -23.23 -19.75 30.46
C ALA A 7 -22.16 -20.12 29.42
N MET A 8 -22.02 -21.41 29.09
CA MET A 8 -21.10 -21.88 28.05
C MET A 8 -21.46 -21.32 26.66
N ILE A 9 -22.74 -21.25 26.32
CA ILE A 9 -23.21 -20.69 25.04
C ILE A 9 -22.86 -19.19 24.95
N ILE A 10 -23.07 -18.41 26.01
CA ILE A 10 -22.74 -16.97 26.02
C ILE A 10 -21.24 -16.75 25.81
N VAL A 11 -20.39 -17.49 26.53
CA VAL A 11 -18.94 -17.39 26.38
C VAL A 11 -18.51 -17.78 24.98
N ALA A 12 -19.04 -18.88 24.44
CA ALA A 12 -18.76 -19.33 23.08
C ALA A 12 -19.13 -18.26 22.04
N SER A 13 -20.31 -17.65 22.16
CA SER A 13 -20.74 -16.56 21.28
C SER A 13 -19.83 -15.34 21.33
N TYR A 14 -19.34 -14.96 22.53
CA TYR A 14 -18.39 -13.85 22.66
C TYR A 14 -17.04 -14.19 21.99
N THR A 15 -16.51 -15.39 22.22
CA THR A 15 -15.26 -15.84 21.59
C THR A 15 -15.39 -15.95 20.06
N ALA A 16 -16.55 -16.38 19.55
CA ALA A 16 -16.82 -16.44 18.12
C ALA A 16 -16.91 -15.05 17.49
N ASN A 17 -17.55 -14.09 18.17
CA ASN A 17 -17.63 -12.71 17.68
C ASN A 17 -16.26 -12.03 17.69
N LEU A 18 -15.45 -12.25 18.72
CA LEU A 18 -14.08 -11.76 18.78
C LEU A 18 -13.21 -12.36 17.66
N ALA A 19 -13.30 -13.68 17.45
CA ALA A 19 -12.57 -14.35 16.38
C ALA A 19 -13.02 -13.84 14.99
N ALA A 20 -14.32 -13.63 14.79
CA ALA A 20 -14.85 -13.04 13.56
C ALA A 20 -14.29 -11.63 13.33
N PHE A 21 -14.24 -10.79 14.37
CA PHE A 21 -13.66 -9.46 14.30
C PHE A 21 -12.17 -9.50 13.92
N LEU A 22 -11.37 -10.34 14.59
CA LEU A 22 -9.94 -10.46 14.32
C LEU A 22 -9.63 -10.95 12.89
N VAL A 23 -10.50 -11.78 12.30
CA VAL A 23 -10.35 -12.24 10.90
C VAL A 23 -10.78 -11.16 9.89
N LEU A 24 -11.73 -10.31 10.28
CA LEU A 24 -12.23 -9.22 9.45
C LEU A 24 -11.37 -7.96 9.50
N GLU A 25 -10.60 -7.74 10.57
CA GLU A 25 -9.53 -6.74 10.63
C GLU A 25 -8.38 -7.14 9.69
N ARG A 26 -8.61 -7.02 8.38
CA ARG A 26 -7.52 -7.01 7.42
C ARG A 26 -6.90 -5.61 7.49
N PRO A 27 -5.59 -5.49 7.82
CA PRO A 27 -4.92 -4.20 7.65
C PRO A 27 -5.16 -3.74 6.21
N LYS A 28 -5.43 -2.43 6.03
CA LYS A 28 -5.67 -1.81 4.72
C LYS A 28 -4.68 -2.43 3.74
N THR A 29 -5.22 -3.20 2.78
CA THR A 29 -4.43 -4.12 1.97
C THR A 29 -3.27 -3.37 1.34
N LYS A 30 -2.04 -3.80 1.66
CA LYS A 30 -0.84 -3.38 0.95
C LYS A 30 -1.10 -3.54 -0.55
N LEU A 31 -0.63 -2.58 -1.35
CA LEU A 31 -0.69 -2.72 -2.81
C LEU A 31 -0.08 -4.07 -3.17
N SER A 32 -0.77 -4.86 -3.99
CA SER A 32 -0.28 -6.21 -4.33
C SER A 32 1.00 -6.16 -5.17
N GLY A 33 1.25 -5.02 -5.83
CA GLY A 33 2.39 -4.76 -6.70
C GLY A 33 2.01 -3.79 -7.80
N ILE A 34 2.85 -3.69 -8.83
CA ILE A 34 2.69 -2.73 -9.94
C ILE A 34 1.39 -2.92 -10.75
N ASN A 35 0.91 -4.16 -10.82
CA ASN A 35 -0.26 -4.54 -11.61
C ASN A 35 -1.58 -4.48 -10.83
N ASP A 36 -1.58 -3.89 -9.62
CA ASP A 36 -2.78 -3.78 -8.80
C ASP A 36 -3.89 -3.01 -9.56
N ALA A 37 -5.11 -3.54 -9.53
CA ALA A 37 -6.27 -2.90 -10.15
C ALA A 37 -6.51 -1.48 -9.61
N ARG A 38 -6.12 -1.20 -8.36
CA ARG A 38 -6.22 0.14 -7.74
C ARG A 38 -5.24 1.16 -8.32
N LEU A 39 -4.08 0.69 -8.79
CA LEU A 39 -3.08 1.52 -9.47
C LEU A 39 -3.47 1.76 -10.93
N ARG A 40 -4.03 0.74 -11.60
CA ARG A 40 -4.41 0.81 -13.02
C ARG A 40 -5.69 1.63 -13.25
N ASN A 41 -6.69 1.45 -12.40
CA ASN A 41 -7.87 2.30 -12.36
C ASN A 41 -7.60 3.34 -11.30
N THR A 42 -6.93 4.43 -11.68
CA THR A 42 -6.63 5.57 -10.80
C THR A 42 -7.90 5.99 -10.06
N MET A 43 -8.12 5.42 -8.87
CA MET A 43 -9.14 5.91 -7.96
C MET A 43 -8.60 7.23 -7.42
N GLU A 44 -9.45 8.27 -7.32
CA GLU A 44 -9.04 9.65 -7.00
C GLU A 44 -8.19 9.79 -5.73
N ASN A 45 -8.17 8.77 -4.87
CA ASN A 45 -7.46 8.76 -3.60
C ASN A 45 -6.10 8.03 -3.62
N LEU A 46 -5.71 7.41 -4.75
CA LEU A 46 -4.46 6.66 -4.84
C LEU A 46 -3.42 7.43 -5.68
N THR A 47 -2.75 8.39 -5.04
CA THR A 47 -1.66 9.15 -5.66
C THR A 47 -0.35 8.37 -5.63
N CYS A 48 0.24 8.22 -6.81
CA CYS A 48 1.52 7.54 -7.01
C CYS A 48 2.51 8.48 -7.69
N ALA A 49 3.77 8.39 -7.28
CA ALA A 49 4.82 9.23 -7.85
C ALA A 49 6.14 8.47 -8.02
N THR A 50 6.99 8.99 -8.90
CA THR A 50 8.41 8.64 -9.03
C THR A 50 9.23 9.91 -9.16
N VAL A 51 10.54 9.78 -9.34
CA VAL A 51 11.42 10.90 -9.62
C VAL A 51 11.46 11.16 -11.12
N LYS A 52 11.19 12.41 -11.51
CA LYS A 52 11.19 12.87 -12.89
C LYS A 52 12.56 12.71 -13.55
N GLY A 53 12.60 12.18 -14.77
CA GLY A 53 13.84 12.00 -15.53
C GLY A 53 14.70 10.81 -15.07
N SER A 54 14.19 9.98 -14.16
CA SER A 54 14.84 8.75 -13.73
C SER A 54 14.65 7.60 -14.73
N ALA A 55 15.39 6.51 -14.54
CA ALA A 55 15.18 5.28 -15.31
C ALA A 55 13.76 4.72 -15.13
N VAL A 56 13.19 4.90 -13.93
CA VAL A 56 11.83 4.48 -13.57
C VAL A 56 10.79 5.28 -14.36
N ASP A 57 10.95 6.60 -14.42
CA ASP A 57 10.11 7.50 -15.23
C ASP A 57 10.13 7.11 -16.72
N MET A 58 11.32 6.86 -17.27
CA MET A 58 11.47 6.40 -18.65
C MET A 58 10.85 5.02 -18.90
N TYR A 59 10.90 4.12 -17.92
CA TYR A 59 10.30 2.79 -18.01
C TYR A 59 8.78 2.89 -18.16
N PHE A 60 8.11 3.62 -17.27
CA PHE A 60 6.65 3.80 -17.35
C PHE A 60 6.22 4.53 -18.61
N ARG A 61 7.01 5.50 -19.09
CA ARG A 61 6.73 6.21 -20.33
C ARG A 61 6.80 5.32 -21.57
N ARG A 62 7.64 4.28 -21.58
CA ARG A 62 7.77 3.33 -22.69
C ARG A 62 6.68 2.27 -22.70
N GLN A 63 6.10 1.96 -21.54
CA GLN A 63 5.16 0.86 -21.40
C GLN A 63 3.72 1.27 -21.71
N VAL A 64 3.21 0.84 -22.86
CA VAL A 64 1.88 1.23 -23.36
C VAL A 64 0.76 0.80 -22.41
N GLU A 65 0.89 -0.36 -21.77
CA GLU A 65 -0.10 -0.91 -20.84
C GLU A 65 -0.26 -0.12 -19.53
N LEU A 66 0.75 0.67 -19.18
CA LEU A 66 0.79 1.49 -17.96
C LEU A 66 0.63 2.99 -18.25
N SER A 67 0.40 3.35 -19.52
CA SER A 67 0.27 4.73 -19.96
C SER A 67 -0.84 5.51 -19.25
N ASN A 68 -1.97 4.86 -18.93
CA ASN A 68 -3.07 5.47 -18.18
C ASN A 68 -2.66 5.84 -16.75
N MET A 69 -1.95 4.93 -16.07
CA MET A 69 -1.40 5.18 -14.73
C MET A 69 -0.35 6.28 -14.78
N TYR A 70 0.55 6.22 -15.77
CA TYR A 70 1.62 7.20 -15.96
C TYR A 70 1.11 8.63 -16.12
N ARG A 71 -0.02 8.86 -16.82
CA ARG A 71 -0.61 10.21 -16.94
C ARG A 71 -0.95 10.86 -15.59
N THR A 72 -1.39 10.05 -14.62
CA THR A 72 -1.71 10.56 -13.28
C THR A 72 -0.43 10.75 -12.44
N MET A 73 0.53 9.85 -12.66
CA MET A 73 1.82 9.85 -11.99
C MET A 73 2.69 11.05 -12.42
N GLU A 74 2.70 11.37 -13.71
CA GLU A 74 3.51 12.45 -14.30
C GLU A 74 3.20 13.82 -13.69
N ALA A 75 1.95 14.07 -13.31
CA ALA A 75 1.53 15.31 -12.64
C ALA A 75 2.07 15.43 -11.20
N ASN A 76 2.35 14.30 -10.54
CA ASN A 76 2.76 14.22 -9.13
C ASN A 76 4.23 13.80 -8.95
N ASN A 77 5.01 13.76 -10.03
CA ASN A 77 6.41 13.34 -9.97
C ASN A 77 7.28 14.36 -9.23
N TYR A 78 8.20 13.84 -8.42
CA TYR A 78 9.13 14.63 -7.60
C TYR A 78 10.47 14.82 -8.31
N ALA A 79 11.25 15.81 -7.87
CA ALA A 79 12.62 16.03 -8.35
C ALA A 79 13.67 15.19 -7.61
N SER A 80 13.38 14.78 -6.38
CA SER A 80 14.30 14.00 -5.53
C SER A 80 13.55 12.87 -4.82
N ALA A 81 14.26 11.78 -4.51
CA ALA A 81 13.68 10.65 -3.79
C ALA A 81 13.38 11.00 -2.32
N GLU A 82 14.21 11.85 -1.71
CA GLU A 82 14.09 12.25 -0.31
C GLU A 82 12.78 13.00 -0.03
N THR A 83 12.41 13.91 -0.94
CA THR A 83 11.15 14.66 -0.83
C THR A 83 9.95 13.73 -0.96
N ALA A 84 10.03 12.74 -1.86
CA ALA A 84 8.96 11.77 -2.03
C ALA A 84 8.82 10.86 -0.79
N ILE A 85 9.93 10.38 -0.23
CA ILE A 85 9.92 9.57 1.00
C ILE A 85 9.32 10.35 2.16
N GLN A 86 9.64 11.65 2.30
CA GLN A 86 9.06 12.49 3.34
C GLN A 86 7.55 12.66 3.16
N ASP A 87 7.06 12.89 1.94
CA ASP A 87 5.62 13.04 1.69
C ASP A 87 4.85 11.71 1.84
N VAL A 88 5.50 10.55 1.65
CA VAL A 88 4.93 9.24 2.02
C VAL A 88 4.78 9.12 3.53
N LYS A 89 5.80 9.54 4.30
CA LYS A 89 5.75 9.54 5.77
C LYS A 89 4.69 10.49 6.31
N ASP A 90 4.55 11.66 5.69
CA ASP A 90 3.52 12.65 6.03
C ASP A 90 2.10 12.21 5.60
N GLY A 91 1.97 11.11 4.86
CA GLY A 91 0.69 10.59 4.36
C GLY A 91 0.07 11.41 3.22
N LYS A 92 0.83 12.33 2.61
CA LYS A 92 0.40 13.10 1.43
C LYS A 92 0.45 12.26 0.14
N LEU A 93 1.43 11.35 0.06
CA LEU A 93 1.60 10.42 -1.05
C LEU A 93 1.27 9.00 -0.60
N MET A 94 0.37 8.33 -1.33
CA MET A 94 -0.02 6.95 -0.98
C MET A 94 1.03 5.92 -1.38
N ALA A 95 1.72 6.11 -2.50
CA ALA A 95 2.73 5.17 -2.97
C ALA A 95 3.87 5.88 -3.72
N PHE A 96 5.10 5.45 -3.44
CA PHE A 96 6.30 5.89 -4.13
C PHE A 96 6.97 4.71 -4.84
N ILE A 97 7.25 4.86 -6.13
CA ILE A 97 7.86 3.81 -6.95
C ILE A 97 9.31 4.17 -7.23
N TRP A 98 10.22 3.33 -6.75
CA TRP A 98 11.67 3.55 -6.82
C TRP A 98 12.47 2.23 -6.79
N ASP A 99 13.80 2.35 -6.84
CA ASP A 99 14.72 1.20 -6.75
C ASP A 99 14.56 0.44 -5.43
N SER A 100 14.51 -0.90 -5.53
CA SER A 100 14.30 -1.80 -4.39
C SER A 100 15.34 -1.62 -3.29
N SER A 101 16.62 -1.54 -3.64
CA SER A 101 17.72 -1.40 -2.68
C SER A 101 17.60 -0.14 -1.81
N ARG A 102 17.13 0.97 -2.39
CA ARG A 102 16.92 2.21 -1.64
C ARG A 102 15.68 2.12 -0.76
N LEU A 103 14.59 1.56 -1.28
CA LEU A 103 13.35 1.40 -0.52
C LEU A 103 13.51 0.44 0.66
N GLU A 104 14.24 -0.66 0.48
CA GLU A 104 14.57 -1.60 1.55
C GLU A 104 15.41 -0.96 2.65
N TYR A 105 16.37 -0.12 2.28
CA TYR A 105 17.16 0.63 3.26
C TYR A 105 16.31 1.57 4.11
N GLU A 106 15.39 2.32 3.48
CA GLU A 106 14.50 3.24 4.20
C GLU A 106 13.46 2.50 5.05
N ALA A 107 12.90 1.39 4.55
CA ALA A 107 11.97 0.54 5.30
C ALA A 107 12.65 -0.19 6.48
N ALA A 108 13.93 -0.54 6.34
CA ALA A 108 14.72 -1.09 7.45
C ALA A 108 15.00 -0.05 8.55
N LYS A 109 15.06 1.23 8.17
CA LYS A 109 15.29 2.35 9.09
C LYS A 109 14.02 2.81 9.79
N ASP A 110 12.91 2.89 9.05
CA ASP A 110 11.62 3.39 9.55
C ASP A 110 10.54 2.31 9.42
N CYS A 111 10.09 1.77 10.57
CA CYS A 111 9.12 0.67 10.63
C CYS A 111 7.70 1.04 10.15
N GLU A 112 7.42 2.32 9.92
CA GLU A 112 6.15 2.78 9.34
C GLU A 112 6.10 2.61 7.83
N LEU A 113 7.26 2.51 7.17
CA LEU A 113 7.38 2.30 5.75
C LEU A 113 7.41 0.80 5.43
N VAL A 114 6.72 0.43 4.37
CA VAL A 114 6.63 -0.96 3.92
C VAL A 114 6.77 -1.01 2.42
N THR A 115 7.61 -1.92 1.92
CA THR A 115 7.75 -2.20 0.49
C THR A 115 6.63 -3.13 0.02
N ALA A 116 6.18 -2.93 -1.21
CA ALA A 116 5.09 -3.67 -1.82
C ALA A 116 5.49 -4.16 -3.22
N GLY A 117 5.26 -5.46 -3.49
CA GLY A 117 5.65 -6.14 -4.74
C GLY A 117 6.45 -7.42 -4.48
N GLU A 118 6.56 -8.27 -5.51
CA GLU A 118 7.51 -9.39 -5.51
C GLU A 118 8.91 -8.89 -5.90
N LEU A 119 9.92 -9.47 -5.25
CA LEU A 119 11.33 -9.43 -5.68
C LEU A 119 11.50 -10.14 -7.03
#